data_AF-A0A7C4Q135-F1
#
_entry.id   AF-A0A7C4Q135-F1
#
_cell.length_a   1.000
_cell.length_b   1.000
_cell.length_c   1.000
_cell.angle_alpha   90.00
_cell.angle_beta   90.00
_cell.angle_gamma   90.00
#
_symmetry.space_group_name_H-M   'P 1'
#
loop_
_entity.id
_entity.type
_entity.pdbx_description
1 polymer ?
#
loop_
_entity_poly.entity_id
_entity_poly.type
_entity_poly.pdbx_seq_one_letter_code
_entity_poly.pdbx_strand_id
1 'polypeptide(L)'
;MRAAIVFLSVVVLACGIAACAPKASKDDCTAACQKNLDLNQPAKTDAADPTAAVEKEFAAKIEQVNKDKDAALAQIDKELADKLAAVKEAKPPKKGKAKPDKKAEEAKAKLNTEYAAKKDAKAKEFADQIAALEKGKSEAIENAKAAATKAAEEAKAAREKAVAECAEGCIKAGVKKSVTDCQQQAASAEDFAKCVK
;
A
#
# COMPACT_ATOMS: atom_id res chain seq x y z
N MET A 1 11.18 22.16 -82.42
CA MET A 1 11.21 23.49 -81.76
C MET A 1 11.56 23.31 -80.29
N ARG A 2 12.29 24.29 -79.71
CA ARG A 2 12.75 24.44 -78.31
C ARG A 2 14.00 23.61 -77.95
N ALA A 3 15.21 24.15 -78.09
CA ALA A 3 15.88 25.23 -77.35
C ALA A 3 16.58 24.72 -76.07
N ALA A 4 17.91 24.83 -76.09
CA ALA A 4 18.84 24.54 -75.02
C ALA A 4 18.75 25.56 -73.87
N ILE A 5 18.94 25.12 -72.63
CA ILE A 5 19.46 25.95 -71.54
C ILE A 5 20.45 25.11 -70.72
N VAL A 6 21.72 25.48 -70.84
CA VAL A 6 22.85 25.16 -69.96
C VAL A 6 22.76 26.09 -68.76
N PHE A 7 22.72 25.57 -67.52
CA PHE A 7 23.08 26.34 -66.32
C PHE A 7 23.74 25.39 -65.31
N LEU A 8 25.06 25.33 -65.33
CA LEU A 8 25.97 26.08 -64.46
C LEU A 8 25.97 25.54 -63.02
N SER A 9 26.91 24.63 -62.80
CA SER A 9 27.47 24.21 -61.53
C SER A 9 27.90 25.44 -60.72
N VAL A 10 27.11 25.83 -59.72
CA VAL A 10 27.56 26.76 -58.68
C VAL A 10 28.02 25.93 -57.49
N VAL A 11 29.32 25.68 -57.48
CA VAL A 11 30.09 25.31 -56.29
C VAL A 11 29.95 26.46 -55.30
N VAL A 12 29.02 26.33 -54.35
CA VAL A 12 28.98 27.23 -53.19
C VAL A 12 30.09 26.79 -52.25
N LEU A 13 31.26 27.38 -52.55
CA LEU A 13 32.22 27.96 -51.62
C LEU A 13 32.06 27.51 -50.16
N ALA A 14 32.95 26.60 -49.78
CA ALA A 14 33.28 26.29 -48.41
C ALA A 14 33.80 27.54 -47.68
N CYS A 15 32.88 28.29 -47.06
CA CYS A 15 33.20 29.09 -45.88
C CYS A 15 32.91 28.22 -44.66
N GLY A 16 33.84 27.31 -44.36
CA GLY A 16 33.87 26.60 -43.10
C GLY A 16 34.21 27.58 -41.98
N ILE A 17 33.22 28.37 -41.57
CA ILE A 17 33.19 28.95 -40.23
C ILE A 17 33.50 27.78 -39.30
N ALA A 18 34.52 27.91 -38.47
CA ALA A 18 34.69 27.03 -37.32
C ALA A 18 33.46 27.24 -36.43
N ALA A 19 32.35 26.59 -36.82
CA ALA A 19 31.10 26.61 -36.11
C ALA A 19 31.41 25.88 -34.81
N CYS A 20 31.67 26.67 -33.77
CA CYS A 20 31.67 26.18 -32.41
C CYS A 20 30.31 25.51 -32.22
N ALA A 21 30.27 24.17 -32.27
CA ALA A 21 29.05 23.42 -32.07
C ALA A 21 28.41 23.92 -30.76
N PRO A 22 27.11 24.24 -30.76
CA PRO A 22 26.47 24.82 -29.59
C PRO A 22 26.65 23.89 -28.40
N LYS A 23 27.19 24.43 -27.30
CA LYS A 23 27.25 23.72 -26.03
C LYS A 23 25.82 23.52 -25.52
N ALA A 24 25.57 22.40 -24.86
CA ALA A 24 24.29 22.12 -24.24
C ALA A 24 23.97 23.19 -23.18
N SER A 25 22.71 23.62 -23.15
CA SER A 25 22.20 24.51 -22.10
C SER A 25 21.93 23.74 -20.80
N LYS A 26 21.63 24.47 -19.71
CA LYS A 26 21.23 23.85 -18.45
C LYS A 26 19.97 23.00 -18.61
N ASP A 27 19.01 23.45 -19.41
CA ASP A 27 17.78 22.72 -19.66
C ASP A 27 18.03 21.45 -20.49
N ASP A 28 18.93 21.52 -21.49
CA ASP A 28 19.31 20.36 -22.30
C ASP A 28 19.96 19.25 -21.45
N CYS A 29 20.89 19.64 -20.57
CA CYS A 29 21.55 18.73 -19.63
C CYS A 29 20.56 18.17 -18.59
N THR A 30 19.64 19.01 -18.09
CA THR A 30 18.60 18.58 -17.12
C THR A 30 17.68 17.54 -17.74
N ALA A 31 17.19 17.77 -18.96
CA ALA A 31 16.31 16.85 -19.68
C ALA A 31 17.02 15.53 -20.02
N ALA A 32 18.29 15.58 -20.46
CA ALA A 32 19.09 14.37 -20.71
C ALA A 32 19.31 13.55 -19.42
N CYS A 33 19.61 14.21 -18.29
CA CYS A 33 19.78 13.54 -17.01
C CYS A 33 18.47 12.93 -16.46
N GLN A 34 17.34 13.63 -16.61
CA GLN A 34 16.02 13.07 -16.29
C GLN A 34 15.74 11.82 -17.11
N LYS A 35 16.00 11.87 -18.42
CA LYS A 35 15.83 10.74 -19.33
C LYS A 35 16.71 9.56 -18.93
N ASN A 36 17.97 9.81 -18.55
CA ASN A 36 18.86 8.76 -18.06
C ASN A 36 18.29 8.07 -16.81
N LEU A 37 17.82 8.85 -15.83
CA LEU A 37 17.24 8.28 -14.61
C LEU A 37 15.96 7.49 -14.90
N ASP A 38 15.13 7.95 -15.84
CA ASP A 38 13.90 7.24 -16.24
C ASP A 38 14.19 5.93 -16.98
N LEU A 39 15.22 5.91 -17.83
CA LEU A 39 15.64 4.70 -18.56
C LEU A 39 16.33 3.65 -17.67
N ASN A 40 16.90 4.07 -16.53
CA ASN A 40 17.57 3.19 -15.58
C ASN A 40 16.69 2.83 -14.36
N GLN A 41 15.49 3.43 -14.23
CA GLN A 41 14.55 2.96 -13.22
C GLN A 41 13.99 1.60 -13.66
N PRO A 42 13.97 0.58 -12.77
CA PRO A 42 13.24 -0.64 -13.04
C PRO A 42 11.78 -0.29 -13.35
N ALA A 43 11.17 -1.00 -14.30
CA ALA A 43 9.77 -0.79 -14.71
C ALA A 43 8.92 -0.59 -13.45
N LYS A 44 8.20 0.52 -13.36
CA LYS A 44 7.36 0.88 -12.21
C LYS A 44 6.52 -0.33 -11.84
N THR A 45 6.94 -1.06 -10.81
CA THR A 45 6.05 -1.98 -10.12
C THR A 45 4.96 -1.08 -9.56
N ASP A 46 3.71 -1.31 -9.95
CA ASP A 46 2.56 -0.61 -9.39
C ASP A 46 2.79 -0.41 -7.90
N ALA A 47 2.80 0.85 -7.47
CA ALA A 47 3.14 1.20 -6.09
C ALA A 47 2.24 0.36 -5.19
N ALA A 48 2.82 -0.60 -4.48
CA ALA A 48 2.08 -1.49 -3.60
C ALA A 48 1.25 -0.64 -2.64
N ASP A 49 -0.03 -0.95 -2.51
CA ASP A 49 -0.92 -0.24 -1.60
C ASP A 49 -0.29 -0.23 -0.20
N PRO A 50 0.08 0.95 0.34
CA PRO A 50 0.78 1.06 1.61
C PRO A 50 -0.07 0.55 2.80
N THR A 51 -1.37 0.36 2.58
CA THR A 51 -2.32 -0.04 3.62
C THR A 51 -2.65 -1.54 3.61
N ALA A 52 -2.37 -2.27 2.52
CA ALA A 52 -2.78 -3.66 2.34
C ALA A 52 -2.28 -4.60 3.46
N ALA A 53 -1.05 -4.39 3.93
CA ALA A 53 -0.49 -5.17 5.04
C ALA A 53 -1.22 -4.89 6.37
N VAL A 54 -1.56 -3.63 6.64
CA VAL A 54 -2.32 -3.21 7.83
C VAL A 54 -3.72 -3.82 7.79
N GLU A 55 -4.39 -3.75 6.64
CA GLU A 55 -5.72 -4.32 6.50
C GLU A 55 -5.76 -5.83 6.76
N LYS A 56 -4.78 -6.56 6.20
CA LYS A 56 -4.65 -7.99 6.39
C LYS A 56 -4.38 -8.34 7.86
N GLU A 57 -3.51 -7.60 8.53
CA GLU A 57 -3.17 -7.84 9.93
C GLU A 57 -4.39 -7.63 10.85
N PHE A 58 -5.11 -6.52 10.69
CA PHE A 58 -6.27 -6.23 11.52
C PHE A 58 -7.46 -7.14 11.21
N ALA A 59 -7.65 -7.55 9.96
CA ALA A 59 -8.65 -8.57 9.61
C ALA A 59 -8.38 -9.88 10.35
N ALA A 60 -7.12 -10.35 10.39
CA ALA A 60 -6.75 -11.56 11.12
C ALA A 60 -6.98 -11.43 12.64
N LYS A 61 -6.65 -10.27 13.23
CA LYS A 61 -6.89 -10.01 14.66
C LYS A 61 -8.38 -10.02 14.99
N ILE A 62 -9.22 -9.36 14.18
CA ILE A 62 -10.67 -9.32 14.39
C ILE A 62 -11.28 -10.72 14.20
N GLU A 63 -10.81 -11.50 13.23
CA GLU A 63 -11.24 -12.89 13.06
C GLU A 63 -10.90 -13.74 14.29
N GLN A 64 -9.69 -13.59 14.83
CA GLN A 64 -9.28 -14.31 16.04
C GLN A 64 -10.16 -13.94 17.24
N VAL A 65 -10.41 -12.65 17.47
CA VAL A 65 -11.27 -12.19 18.57
C VAL A 65 -12.70 -12.72 18.43
N ASN A 66 -13.23 -12.82 17.20
CA ASN A 66 -14.54 -13.44 16.97
C ASN A 66 -14.54 -14.94 17.30
N LYS A 67 -13.48 -15.69 16.94
CA LYS A 67 -13.35 -17.10 17.32
C LYS A 67 -13.29 -17.27 18.84
N ASP A 68 -12.53 -16.42 19.52
CA ASP A 68 -12.40 -16.45 20.97
C ASP A 68 -13.73 -16.11 21.67
N LYS A 69 -14.48 -15.16 21.12
CA LYS A 69 -15.85 -14.82 21.55
C LYS A 69 -16.77 -16.02 21.44
N ASP A 70 -16.82 -16.66 20.28
CA ASP A 70 -17.73 -17.79 20.04
C ASP A 70 -17.37 -18.98 20.95
N ALA A 71 -16.07 -19.25 21.14
CA ALA A 71 -15.61 -20.27 22.08
C ALA A 71 -16.00 -19.97 23.53
N ALA A 72 -15.83 -18.72 23.98
CA ALA A 72 -16.20 -18.30 25.32
C ALA A 72 -17.71 -18.39 25.56
N LEU A 73 -18.53 -17.96 24.60
CA LEU A 73 -19.99 -18.05 24.72
C LEU A 73 -20.47 -19.51 24.71
N ALA A 74 -19.86 -20.37 23.89
CA ALA A 74 -20.15 -21.80 23.88
C ALA A 74 -19.79 -22.48 25.21
N GLN A 75 -18.70 -22.06 25.85
CA GLN A 75 -18.34 -22.55 27.18
C GLN A 75 -19.39 -22.15 28.23
N ILE A 76 -19.87 -20.91 28.20
CA ILE A 76 -20.94 -20.44 29.10
C ILE A 76 -22.22 -21.25 28.89
N ASP A 77 -22.58 -21.56 27.64
CA ASP A 77 -23.74 -22.40 27.32
C ASP A 77 -23.59 -23.84 27.83
N LYS A 78 -22.39 -24.42 27.70
CA LYS A 78 -22.08 -25.74 28.25
C LYS A 78 -22.22 -25.78 29.76
N GLU A 79 -21.66 -24.80 30.46
CA GLU A 79 -21.79 -24.68 31.91
C GLU A 79 -23.24 -24.53 32.37
N LEU A 80 -24.05 -23.76 31.62
CA LEU A 80 -25.49 -23.65 31.87
C LEU A 80 -26.18 -25.01 31.69
N ALA A 81 -25.90 -25.72 30.60
CA ALA A 81 -26.47 -27.03 30.32
C ALA A 81 -26.15 -28.05 31.44
N ASP A 82 -24.90 -28.09 31.89
CA ASP A 82 -24.44 -28.97 32.97
C ASP A 82 -25.15 -28.64 34.29
N LYS A 83 -25.27 -27.35 34.64
CA LYS A 83 -26.01 -26.91 35.84
C LYS A 83 -27.50 -27.21 35.75
N LEU A 84 -28.12 -27.03 34.58
CA LEU A 84 -29.53 -27.37 34.37
C LEU A 84 -29.79 -28.88 34.43
N ALA A 85 -28.84 -29.70 33.97
CA ALA A 85 -28.90 -31.16 34.09
C ALA A 85 -28.82 -31.60 35.56
N ALA A 86 -27.92 -31.02 36.36
CA ALA A 86 -27.81 -31.30 37.79
C ALA A 86 -29.10 -30.95 38.58
N VAL A 87 -29.79 -29.87 38.20
CA VAL A 87 -31.10 -29.51 38.78
C VAL A 87 -32.20 -30.53 38.42
N LYS A 88 -32.10 -31.21 37.27
CA LYS A 88 -33.03 -32.29 36.87
C LYS A 88 -32.76 -33.59 37.61
N GLU A 89 -31.50 -33.94 37.84
CA GLU A 89 -31.09 -35.22 38.47
C GLU A 89 -31.31 -35.24 39.99
N ALA A 90 -31.31 -34.08 40.65
CA ALA A 90 -31.38 -33.98 42.11
C ALA A 90 -32.72 -34.45 42.76
N LYS A 91 -33.74 -34.87 41.99
CA LYS A 91 -34.99 -35.44 42.55
C LYS A 91 -35.70 -36.43 41.61
N PRO A 92 -35.69 -37.74 41.88
CA PRO A 92 -36.78 -38.61 41.45
C PRO A 92 -38.05 -38.32 42.27
N PRO A 93 -39.25 -38.32 41.68
CA PRO A 93 -40.49 -38.14 42.43
C PRO A 93 -40.68 -39.30 43.40
N LYS A 94 -40.79 -39.00 44.71
CA LYS A 94 -41.45 -39.94 45.64
C LYS A 94 -42.87 -40.16 45.13
N LYS A 95 -43.19 -41.40 44.75
CA LYS A 95 -44.48 -41.85 44.21
C LYS A 95 -45.65 -41.12 44.90
N GLY A 96 -46.46 -40.38 44.13
CA GLY A 96 -47.82 -40.04 44.52
C GLY A 96 -48.26 -38.56 44.58
N LYS A 97 -47.44 -37.55 44.23
CA LYS A 97 -47.93 -36.15 44.15
C LYS A 97 -47.44 -35.42 42.89
N ALA A 98 -48.35 -35.30 41.92
CA ALA A 98 -48.20 -34.53 40.70
C ALA A 98 -48.38 -33.02 40.97
N LYS A 99 -47.32 -32.33 41.40
CA LYS A 99 -47.17 -30.89 41.14
C LYS A 99 -45.77 -30.64 40.61
N PRO A 100 -45.59 -29.76 39.60
CA PRO A 100 -44.26 -29.27 39.26
C PRO A 100 -43.65 -28.65 40.53
N ASP A 101 -42.46 -29.12 40.88
CA ASP A 101 -41.73 -28.71 42.08
C ASP A 101 -41.31 -27.24 41.87
N LYS A 102 -42.13 -26.28 42.33
CA LYS A 102 -41.92 -24.82 42.12
C LYS A 102 -40.47 -24.38 42.37
N LYS A 103 -39.78 -25.00 43.33
CA LYS A 103 -38.37 -24.74 43.65
C LYS A 103 -37.40 -25.09 42.51
N ALA A 104 -37.65 -26.17 41.77
CA ALA A 104 -36.83 -26.56 40.62
C ALA A 104 -37.07 -25.63 39.42
N GLU A 105 -38.30 -25.15 39.26
CA GLU A 105 -38.64 -24.15 38.24
C GLU A 105 -37.98 -22.80 38.55
N GLU A 106 -38.06 -22.33 39.80
CA GLU A 106 -37.37 -21.12 40.29
C GLU A 106 -35.84 -21.24 40.15
N ALA A 107 -35.25 -22.41 40.44
CA ALA A 107 -33.82 -22.63 40.27
C ALA A 107 -33.38 -22.56 38.80
N LYS A 108 -34.16 -23.12 37.88
CA LYS A 108 -33.91 -23.02 36.42
C LYS A 108 -34.03 -21.58 35.93
N ALA A 109 -35.07 -20.87 36.37
CA ALA A 109 -35.26 -19.46 36.02
C ALA A 109 -34.07 -18.61 36.48
N LYS A 110 -33.60 -18.79 37.73
CA LYS A 110 -32.42 -18.10 38.26
C LYS A 110 -31.15 -18.40 37.46
N LEU A 111 -30.89 -19.68 37.15
CA LEU A 111 -29.73 -20.07 36.33
C LEU A 111 -29.77 -19.43 34.95
N ASN A 112 -30.93 -19.43 34.28
CA ASN A 112 -31.09 -18.78 32.98
C ASN A 112 -30.83 -17.28 33.05
N THR A 113 -31.35 -16.57 34.06
CA THR A 113 -31.10 -15.12 34.23
C THR A 113 -29.63 -14.82 34.52
N GLU A 114 -28.98 -15.60 35.39
CA GLU A 114 -27.57 -15.42 35.73
C GLU A 114 -26.67 -15.64 34.50
N TYR A 115 -26.92 -16.71 33.76
CA TYR A 115 -26.13 -17.04 32.58
C TYR A 115 -26.41 -16.11 31.40
N ALA A 116 -27.63 -15.62 31.23
CA ALA A 116 -27.92 -14.55 30.28
C ALA A 116 -27.08 -13.30 30.57
N ALA A 117 -27.05 -12.85 31.82
CA ALA A 117 -26.22 -11.69 32.23
C ALA A 117 -24.72 -11.95 32.01
N LYS A 118 -24.23 -13.18 32.25
CA LYS A 118 -22.83 -13.55 31.95
C LYS A 118 -22.52 -13.50 30.46
N LYS A 119 -23.43 -14.02 29.61
CA LYS A 119 -23.26 -13.97 28.15
C LYS A 119 -23.25 -12.52 27.66
N ASP A 120 -24.17 -11.69 28.13
CA ASP A 120 -24.23 -10.27 27.75
C ASP A 120 -22.97 -9.52 28.17
N ALA A 121 -22.49 -9.73 29.40
CA ALA A 121 -21.26 -9.11 29.88
C ALA A 121 -20.05 -9.55 29.05
N LYS A 122 -19.95 -10.85 28.72
CA LYS A 122 -18.83 -11.36 27.93
C LYS A 122 -18.90 -10.91 26.46
N ALA A 123 -20.09 -10.90 25.87
CA ALA A 123 -20.31 -10.37 24.52
C ALA A 123 -19.95 -8.89 24.43
N LYS A 124 -20.26 -8.10 25.47
CA LYS A 124 -19.87 -6.69 25.55
C LYS A 124 -18.35 -6.52 25.61
N GLU A 125 -17.65 -7.30 26.43
CA GLU A 125 -16.19 -7.25 26.52
C GLU A 125 -15.53 -7.49 25.15
N PHE A 126 -16.00 -8.47 24.40
CA PHE A 126 -15.51 -8.74 23.04
C PHE A 126 -15.90 -7.65 22.03
N ALA A 127 -17.10 -7.07 22.16
CA ALA A 127 -17.51 -5.94 21.32
C ALA A 127 -16.58 -4.73 21.54
N ASP A 128 -16.22 -4.43 22.78
CA ASP A 128 -15.28 -3.37 23.13
C ASP A 128 -13.87 -3.64 22.56
N GLN A 129 -13.41 -4.90 22.60
CA GLN A 129 -12.14 -5.31 21.98
C GLN A 129 -12.15 -5.14 20.46
N ILE A 130 -13.23 -5.54 19.78
CA ILE A 130 -13.37 -5.36 18.33
C ILE A 130 -13.38 -3.87 17.98
N ALA A 131 -14.15 -3.06 18.70
CA ALA A 131 -14.18 -1.61 18.49
C ALA A 131 -12.81 -0.96 18.69
N ALA A 132 -12.04 -1.40 19.69
CA ALA A 132 -10.68 -0.93 19.90
C ALA A 132 -9.74 -1.33 18.74
N LEU A 133 -9.86 -2.55 18.21
CA LEU A 133 -9.11 -3.00 17.04
C LEU A 133 -9.47 -2.22 15.78
N GLU A 134 -10.76 -1.94 15.54
CA GLU A 134 -11.20 -1.14 14.39
C GLU A 134 -10.68 0.29 14.46
N LYS A 135 -10.70 0.90 15.66
CA LYS A 135 -10.10 2.22 15.88
C LYS A 135 -8.58 2.19 15.61
N GLY A 136 -7.88 1.20 16.15
CA GLY A 136 -6.45 1.02 15.92
C GLY A 136 -6.09 0.76 14.44
N LYS A 137 -6.97 0.08 13.69
CA LYS A 137 -6.81 -0.12 12.24
C LYS A 137 -6.79 1.21 11.51
N SER A 138 -7.73 2.10 11.84
CA SER A 138 -7.83 3.43 11.22
C SER A 138 -6.56 4.26 11.45
N GLU A 139 -6.09 4.31 12.70
CA GLU A 139 -4.85 5.02 13.06
C GLU A 139 -3.62 4.42 12.35
N ALA A 140 -3.53 3.10 12.24
CA ALA A 140 -2.43 2.43 11.53
C ALA A 140 -2.46 2.70 10.01
N ILE A 141 -3.66 2.78 9.40
CA ILE A 141 -3.82 3.14 7.99
C ILE A 141 -3.35 4.57 7.73
N GLU A 142 -3.76 5.52 8.57
CA GLU A 142 -3.34 6.92 8.45
C GLU A 142 -1.82 7.05 8.58
N ASN A 143 -1.21 6.35 9.54
CA ASN A 143 0.25 6.32 9.69
C ASN A 143 0.96 5.70 8.49
N ALA A 144 0.42 4.61 7.93
CA ALA A 144 0.99 3.97 6.74
C ALA A 144 0.94 4.90 5.52
N LYS A 145 -0.18 5.61 5.33
CA LYS A 145 -0.30 6.63 4.27
C LYS A 145 0.67 7.79 4.48
N ALA A 146 0.78 8.30 5.71
CA ALA A 146 1.71 9.39 6.02
C ALA A 146 3.17 8.99 5.77
N ALA A 147 3.56 7.77 6.16
CA ALA A 147 4.89 7.23 5.90
C ALA A 147 5.15 7.07 4.39
N ALA A 148 4.19 6.57 3.63
CA ALA A 148 4.30 6.43 2.18
C ALA A 148 4.45 7.80 1.49
N THR A 149 3.68 8.80 1.89
CA THR A 149 3.81 10.18 1.38
C THR A 149 5.20 10.74 1.68
N LYS A 150 5.67 10.62 2.92
CA LYS A 150 7.01 11.11 3.31
C LYS A 150 8.12 10.40 2.50
N ALA A 151 8.04 9.08 2.35
CA ALA A 151 8.98 8.33 1.53
C ALA A 151 8.95 8.76 0.06
N ALA A 152 7.78 9.06 -0.49
CA ALA A 152 7.64 9.56 -1.86
C ALA A 152 8.24 10.97 -2.02
N GLU A 153 8.06 11.86 -1.04
CA GLU A 153 8.68 13.18 -1.01
C GLU A 153 10.21 13.10 -0.93
N GLU A 154 10.74 12.24 -0.05
CA GLU A 154 12.18 12.00 0.09
C GLU A 154 12.78 11.41 -1.20
N ALA A 155 12.08 10.46 -1.83
CA ALA A 155 12.50 9.89 -3.12
C ALA A 155 12.49 10.94 -4.24
N LYS A 156 11.47 11.81 -4.28
CA LYS A 156 11.40 12.92 -5.22
C LYS A 156 12.56 13.90 -5.02
N ALA A 157 12.82 14.30 -3.77
CA ALA A 157 13.92 15.21 -3.44
C ALA A 157 15.30 14.60 -3.80
N ALA A 158 15.51 13.31 -3.53
CA ALA A 158 16.72 12.61 -3.93
C ALA A 158 16.87 12.55 -5.45
N ARG A 159 15.78 12.32 -6.19
CA ARG A 159 15.77 12.34 -7.66
C ARG A 159 16.10 13.73 -8.21
N GLU A 160 15.50 14.78 -7.68
CA GLU A 160 15.77 16.17 -8.08
C GLU A 160 17.23 16.53 -7.84
N LYS A 161 17.80 16.14 -6.69
CA LYS A 161 19.22 16.34 -6.39
C LYS A 161 20.12 15.59 -7.38
N ALA A 162 19.83 14.32 -7.68
CA ALA A 162 20.60 13.53 -8.64
C ALA A 162 20.55 14.14 -10.06
N VAL A 163 19.39 14.65 -10.49
CA VAL A 163 19.26 15.38 -11.77
C VAL A 163 20.13 16.64 -11.76
N ALA A 164 20.08 17.43 -10.67
CA ALA A 164 20.85 18.66 -10.56
C ALA A 164 22.37 18.39 -10.62
N GLU A 165 22.86 17.43 -9.85
CA GLU A 165 24.28 17.03 -9.83
C GLU A 165 24.74 16.50 -11.20
N CYS A 166 23.90 15.69 -11.87
CA CYS A 166 24.15 15.21 -13.22
C CYS A 166 24.20 16.37 -14.24
N ALA A 167 23.25 17.31 -14.18
CA ALA A 167 23.19 18.44 -15.09
C ALA A 167 24.41 19.37 -14.91
N GLU A 168 24.84 19.61 -13.66
CA GLU A 168 26.07 20.35 -13.39
C GLU A 168 27.32 19.64 -13.94
N GLY A 169 27.39 18.32 -13.82
CA GLY A 169 28.45 17.52 -14.43
C GLY A 169 28.48 17.65 -15.95
N CYS A 170 27.32 17.58 -16.60
CA CYS A 170 27.14 17.77 -18.06
C CYS A 170 27.62 19.16 -18.52
N ILE A 171 27.25 20.23 -17.80
CA ILE A 171 27.68 21.60 -18.12
C ILE A 171 29.20 21.74 -17.95
N LYS A 172 29.77 21.25 -16.84
CA LYS A 172 31.22 21.31 -16.57
C LYS A 172 32.04 20.52 -17.59
N ALA A 173 31.52 19.39 -18.07
CA ALA A 173 32.13 18.60 -19.13
C ALA A 173 32.01 19.24 -20.53
N GLY A 174 31.25 20.33 -20.67
CA GLY A 174 31.10 21.04 -21.94
C GLY A 174 30.42 20.20 -23.02
N VAL A 175 29.46 19.35 -22.63
CA VAL A 175 28.73 18.46 -23.53
C VAL A 175 28.07 19.27 -24.65
N LYS A 176 28.13 18.77 -25.89
CA LYS A 176 27.51 19.43 -27.05
C LYS A 176 26.00 19.20 -27.05
N LYS A 177 25.26 20.16 -27.59
CA LYS A 177 23.80 20.04 -27.73
C LYS A 177 23.37 18.79 -28.51
N SER A 178 24.12 18.41 -29.55
CA SER A 178 23.85 17.20 -30.34
C SER A 178 23.88 15.91 -29.51
N VAL A 179 24.71 15.86 -28.47
CA VAL A 179 24.79 14.72 -27.54
C VAL A 179 23.55 14.67 -26.65
N THR A 180 23.18 15.80 -26.04
CA THR A 180 22.00 15.88 -25.18
C THR A 180 20.71 15.64 -25.96
N ASP A 181 20.62 16.11 -27.21
CA ASP A 181 19.45 15.88 -28.07
C ASP A 181 19.31 14.38 -28.43
N CYS A 182 20.43 13.69 -28.73
CA CYS A 182 20.45 12.23 -28.92
C CYS A 182 20.01 11.49 -27.65
N GLN A 183 20.56 11.89 -26.50
CA GLN A 183 20.26 11.30 -25.19
C GLN A 183 18.78 11.44 -24.82
N GLN A 184 18.17 12.60 -25.08
CA GLN A 184 16.75 12.82 -24.82
C GLN A 184 15.84 11.94 -25.70
N GLN A 185 16.28 11.64 -26.93
CA GLN A 185 15.54 10.80 -27.87
C GLN A 185 15.79 9.30 -27.68
N ALA A 186 16.72 8.89 -26.81
CA ALA A 186 17.03 7.49 -26.58
C ALA A 186 15.81 6.71 -26.07
N ALA A 187 15.55 5.55 -26.69
CA ALA A 187 14.45 4.67 -26.29
C ALA A 187 14.84 3.71 -25.16
N SER A 188 16.13 3.45 -25.00
CA SER A 188 16.70 2.51 -24.03
C SER A 188 17.96 3.09 -23.38
N ALA A 189 18.34 2.55 -22.21
CA ALA A 189 19.60 2.90 -21.57
C ALA A 189 20.81 2.58 -22.46
N GLU A 190 20.74 1.54 -23.30
CA GLU A 190 21.78 1.22 -24.27
C GLU A 190 21.90 2.28 -25.38
N ASP A 191 20.77 2.78 -25.90
CA ASP A 191 20.79 3.84 -26.90
C ASP A 191 21.26 5.17 -26.32
N PHE A 192 20.91 5.43 -25.06
CA PHE A 192 21.41 6.58 -24.30
C PHE A 192 22.94 6.53 -24.18
N ALA A 193 23.50 5.36 -23.86
CA ALA A 193 24.94 5.16 -23.72
C ALA A 193 25.71 5.31 -25.05
N LYS A 194 25.06 5.08 -26.20
CA LYS A 194 25.67 5.24 -27.54
C LYS A 194 25.79 6.71 -27.99
N CYS A 195 25.13 7.65 -27.31
CA CYS A 195 25.11 9.07 -27.68
C CYS A 195 26.41 9.85 -27.42
N VAL A 196 27.58 9.20 -27.34
CA VAL A 196 28.88 9.84 -27.08
C VAL A 196 29.56 10.34 -28.37
N LYS A 197 29.53 11.67 -28.61
CA LYS A 197 30.39 12.40 -29.59
C LYS A 197 30.29 13.94 -29.54
#